data_AF-A0A9W8YY06-F1
#
_entry.id   AF-A0A9W8YY06-F1
#
_cell.length_a   1.000
_cell.length_b   1.000
_cell.length_c   1.000
_cell.angle_alpha   90.00
_cell.angle_beta   90.00
_cell.angle_gamma   90.00
#
_symmetry.space_group_name_H-M   'P 1'
#
loop_
_entity.id
_entity.type
_entity.pdbx_description
1 polymer ?
#
loop_
_entity_poly.entity_id
_entity_poly.type
_entity_poly.pdbx_seq_one_letter_code
_entity_poly.pdbx_strand_id
1 'polypeptide(L)'
;MQPLILLLSSATVASATHYSHAHFHRRNIELTRGVDAILDDTKNETNDLVDRASDTSDSVLARVQSWTIPASCPWKIPWPLPDTPMPTIDNVNIPQLSLFPRPDSTANTLTIYNYCDYDLYFEPHVGNTVEDVGHISAGDKLDRPFEAAPEGSGVNLKVSKTKGDYSKPVQIEYAVSSGTVWYDISLIDCLGRTEDGLRNGDTSLCAGHEAGLQMGPAKDAISFQCGAGAWCDDQAYLYEENLCKKSNPNSACGAEKGMAVEFCASKRK
;
A
#
# COMPACT_ATOMS: atom_id res chain seq x y z
N MET A 1 14.41 35.61 2.44
CA MET A 1 14.74 34.30 3.03
C MET A 1 16.19 34.00 2.68
N GLN A 2 17.07 34.03 3.67
CA GLN A 2 18.50 33.75 3.53
C GLN A 2 18.75 32.23 3.49
N PRO A 3 19.68 31.73 2.66
CA PRO A 3 20.17 30.37 2.79
C PRO A 3 21.24 30.31 3.89
N LEU A 4 21.05 29.39 4.83
CA LEU A 4 22.00 29.09 5.89
C LEU A 4 23.08 28.15 5.31
N ILE A 5 24.30 28.66 5.16
CA ILE A 5 25.49 27.89 4.77
C ILE A 5 26.08 27.28 6.05
N LEU A 6 26.02 25.96 6.20
CA LEU A 6 26.71 25.21 7.25
C LEU A 6 28.18 25.01 6.85
N LEU A 7 29.10 25.58 7.63
CA LEU A 7 30.53 25.32 7.57
C LEU A 7 30.87 24.12 8.48
N LEU A 8 31.40 23.05 7.89
CA LEU A 8 31.97 21.91 8.61
C LEU A 8 33.41 22.22 9.03
N SER A 9 33.66 22.15 10.33
CA SER A 9 34.92 22.46 10.99
C SER A 9 35.99 21.39 10.77
N SER A 10 37.21 21.83 10.48
CA SER A 10 38.42 21.04 10.29
C SER A 10 38.83 20.27 11.56
N ALA A 11 39.19 18.99 11.41
CA ALA A 11 39.82 18.18 12.45
C ALA A 11 41.31 18.55 12.59
N THR A 12 41.73 18.89 13.81
CA THR A 12 43.14 19.02 14.21
C THR A 12 43.65 17.67 14.71
N VAL A 13 44.59 17.07 13.97
CA VAL A 13 45.37 15.91 14.44
C VAL A 13 46.47 16.43 15.37
N ALA A 14 46.38 16.11 16.66
CA ALA A 14 47.42 16.38 17.64
C ALA A 14 48.53 15.33 17.52
N SER A 15 49.76 15.75 17.21
CA SER A 15 50.95 14.92 17.29
C SER A 15 51.47 14.88 18.74
N ALA A 16 51.49 13.70 19.35
CA ALA A 16 52.17 13.46 20.61
C ALA A 16 53.65 13.13 20.35
N THR A 17 54.56 13.93 20.90
CA THR A 17 55.98 13.57 21.01
C THR A 17 56.28 13.12 22.43
N HIS A 18 56.68 11.86 22.61
CA HIS A 18 57.57 11.48 23.71
C HIS A 18 58.54 10.38 23.27
N TYR A 19 59.82 10.72 23.35
CA TYR A 19 60.98 9.89 23.08
C TYR A 19 61.06 8.69 24.04
N SER A 20 61.20 7.48 23.49
CA SER A 20 61.99 6.42 24.12
C SER A 20 62.75 5.66 23.04
N HIS A 21 64.07 5.52 23.22
CA HIS A 21 64.94 4.78 22.31
C HIS A 21 64.79 3.28 22.58
N ALA A 22 64.16 2.55 21.66
CA ALA A 22 64.21 1.10 21.61
C ALA A 22 64.76 0.66 20.25
N HIS A 23 65.75 -0.23 20.29
CA HIS A 23 66.43 -0.80 19.12
C HIS A 23 65.43 -1.40 18.11
N PHE A 24 65.36 -0.80 16.93
CA PHE A 24 64.54 -1.29 15.83
C PHE A 24 65.32 -2.28 14.98
N HIS A 25 64.94 -3.57 15.05
CA HIS A 25 65.29 -4.53 14.01
C HIS A 25 64.54 -4.16 12.73
N ARG A 26 65.28 -4.02 11.63
CA ARG A 26 64.79 -3.82 10.25
C ARG A 26 63.78 -4.92 9.91
N ARG A 27 62.49 -4.63 10.04
CA ARG A 27 61.43 -5.32 9.28
C ARG A 27 61.14 -4.46 8.06
N ASN A 28 61.21 -5.06 6.87
CA ASN A 28 60.69 -4.45 5.66
C ASN A 28 59.19 -4.23 5.86
N ILE A 29 58.79 -2.98 6.08
CA ILE A 29 57.40 -2.57 6.05
C ILE A 29 57.08 -2.35 4.56
N GLU A 30 56.48 -3.36 3.93
CA GLU A 30 55.80 -3.16 2.65
C GLU A 30 54.56 -2.29 2.91
N LEU A 31 54.69 -0.99 2.63
CA LEU A 31 53.54 -0.07 2.51
C LEU A 31 52.81 -0.40 1.20
N THR A 32 51.94 -1.42 1.24
CA THR A 32 51.18 -1.92 0.08
C THR A 32 49.84 -1.21 -0.15
N ARG A 33 49.43 -0.28 0.72
CA ARG A 33 48.28 0.58 0.43
C ARG A 33 48.75 1.87 -0.23
N GLY A 34 48.66 1.91 -1.56
CA GLY A 34 48.84 3.13 -2.33
C GLY A 34 47.85 4.21 -1.91
N VAL A 35 48.23 5.48 -2.09
CA VAL A 35 47.40 6.66 -1.76
C VAL A 35 46.02 6.57 -2.42
N ASP A 36 45.96 6.01 -3.63
CA ASP A 36 44.71 5.79 -4.36
C ASP A 36 43.72 4.89 -3.60
N ALA A 37 44.22 3.85 -2.92
CA ALA A 37 43.36 2.95 -2.14
C ALA A 37 42.79 3.62 -0.88
N ILE A 38 43.50 4.60 -0.30
CA ILE A 38 42.98 5.39 0.83
C ILE A 38 41.95 6.42 0.33
N LEU A 39 42.20 7.01 -0.83
CA LEU A 39 41.30 7.95 -1.48
C LEU A 39 39.96 7.29 -1.85
N ASP A 40 40.02 6.07 -2.40
CA ASP A 40 38.83 5.28 -2.74
C ASP A 40 38.04 4.86 -1.50
N ASP A 41 38.70 4.43 -0.43
CA ASP A 41 38.06 4.06 0.85
C ASP A 41 37.32 5.26 1.46
N THR A 42 37.98 6.43 1.50
CA THR A 42 37.40 7.67 2.02
C THR A 42 36.22 8.16 1.17
N LYS A 43 36.30 8.00 -0.15
CA LYS A 43 35.21 8.37 -1.07
C LYS A 43 34.00 7.47 -0.89
N ASN A 44 34.22 6.16 -0.70
CA ASN A 44 33.14 5.20 -0.44
C ASN A 44 32.46 5.50 0.90
N GLU A 45 33.21 5.72 1.99
CA GLU A 45 32.63 6.10 3.29
C GLU A 45 31.83 7.41 3.22
N THR A 46 32.31 8.38 2.44
CA THR A 46 31.60 9.66 2.26
C THR A 46 30.28 9.47 1.51
N ASN A 47 30.25 8.64 0.46
CA ASN A 47 29.03 8.33 -0.26
C ASN A 47 28.02 7.59 0.64
N ASP A 48 28.47 6.59 1.41
CA ASP A 48 27.61 5.86 2.35
C ASP A 48 26.98 6.80 3.39
N LEU A 49 27.72 7.80 3.88
CA LEU A 49 27.21 8.79 4.81
C LEU A 49 26.19 9.74 4.17
N VAL A 50 26.41 10.14 2.92
CA VAL A 50 25.46 10.96 2.14
C VAL A 50 24.16 10.20 1.91
N ASP A 51 24.25 8.93 1.50
CA ASP A 51 23.07 8.08 1.26
C ASP A 51 22.27 7.89 2.56
N ARG A 52 22.93 7.58 3.69
CA ARG A 52 22.26 7.46 4.99
C ARG A 52 21.60 8.76 5.46
N ALA A 53 22.23 9.90 5.20
CA ALA A 53 21.67 11.21 5.54
C ALA A 53 20.44 11.53 4.66
N SER A 54 20.49 11.16 3.37
CA SER A 54 19.36 11.26 2.45
C SER A 54 18.20 10.40 2.93
N ASP A 55 18.44 9.12 3.22
CA ASP A 55 17.43 8.19 3.73
C ASP A 55 16.78 8.69 5.02
N THR A 56 17.60 9.26 5.92
CA THR A 56 17.10 9.84 7.17
C THR A 56 16.23 11.07 6.91
N SER A 57 16.65 11.95 6.00
CA SER A 57 15.88 13.13 5.61
C SER A 57 14.55 12.74 4.97
N ASP A 58 14.56 11.77 4.06
CA ASP A 58 13.37 11.26 3.39
C ASP A 58 12.41 10.58 4.38
N SER A 59 12.95 9.83 5.35
CA SER A 59 12.16 9.25 6.44
C SER A 59 11.51 10.31 7.33
N VAL A 60 12.21 11.40 7.64
CA VAL A 60 11.64 12.51 8.42
C VAL A 60 10.58 13.25 7.61
N LEU A 61 10.83 13.51 6.33
CA LEU A 61 9.87 14.17 5.45
C LEU A 61 8.60 13.34 5.27
N ALA A 62 8.75 12.02 5.07
CA ALA A 62 7.66 11.05 5.06
C ALA A 62 6.79 11.11 6.31
N ARG A 63 7.45 11.18 7.47
CA ARG A 63 6.77 11.29 8.75
C ARG A 63 6.07 12.64 8.91
N VAL A 64 6.64 13.74 8.42
CA VAL A 64 5.98 15.05 8.47
C VAL A 64 4.75 15.07 7.54
N GLN A 65 4.89 14.54 6.32
CA GLN A 65 3.83 14.50 5.31
C GLN A 65 2.64 13.65 5.78
N SER A 66 2.90 12.47 6.33
CA SER A 66 1.85 11.61 6.89
C SER A 66 1.04 12.24 8.04
N TRP A 67 1.58 13.28 8.72
CA TRP A 67 0.86 14.04 9.74
C TRP A 67 0.11 15.25 9.17
N THR A 68 0.58 15.81 8.05
CA THR A 68 -0.05 16.98 7.42
C THR A 68 -1.24 16.61 6.56
N ILE A 69 -1.20 15.46 5.89
CA ILE A 69 -2.27 14.97 5.02
C ILE A 69 -3.63 14.94 5.74
N PRO A 70 -3.78 14.26 6.91
CA PRO A 70 -5.06 14.27 7.64
C PRO A 70 -5.51 15.66 8.08
N ALA A 71 -4.57 16.55 8.43
CA ALA A 71 -4.88 17.91 8.90
C ALA A 71 -5.41 18.83 7.79
N SER A 72 -5.07 18.54 6.53
CA SER A 72 -5.54 19.30 5.36
C SER A 72 -6.87 18.80 4.79
N CYS A 73 -7.36 17.65 5.24
CA CYS A 73 -8.60 17.07 4.74
C CYS A 73 -9.82 17.82 5.32
N PRO A 74 -10.82 18.21 4.50
CA PRO A 74 -12.00 18.94 4.97
C PRO A 74 -12.78 18.19 6.06
N TRP A 75 -12.73 16.86 5.98
CA TRP A 75 -13.25 15.94 6.98
C TRP A 75 -12.15 15.71 8.02
N LYS A 76 -12.36 16.18 9.25
CA LYS A 76 -11.42 16.02 10.36
C LYS A 76 -11.38 14.56 10.80
N ILE A 77 -10.68 13.71 10.07
CA ILE A 77 -10.41 12.33 10.50
C ILE A 77 -9.42 12.41 11.67
N PRO A 78 -9.77 11.94 12.88
CA PRO A 78 -8.85 11.95 14.00
C PRO A 78 -7.64 11.08 13.68
N TRP A 79 -6.44 11.65 13.82
CA TRP A 79 -5.17 10.97 13.57
C TRP A 79 -4.19 11.22 14.73
N PRO A 80 -3.39 10.23 15.16
CA PRO A 80 -3.35 8.84 14.70
C PRO A 80 -4.57 8.02 15.12
N LEU A 81 -4.93 7.01 14.31
CA LEU A 81 -5.93 6.02 14.70
C LEU A 81 -5.31 4.92 15.60
N PRO A 82 -6.04 4.42 16.61
CA PRO A 82 -5.56 3.34 17.49
C PRO A 82 -5.08 2.11 16.71
N ASP A 83 -3.92 1.57 17.08
CA ASP A 83 -3.35 0.34 16.52
C ASP A 83 -3.22 0.31 14.98
N THR A 84 -3.18 1.48 14.33
CA THR A 84 -2.96 1.59 12.89
C THR A 84 -1.52 2.01 12.59
N PRO A 85 -0.91 1.48 11.51
CA PRO A 85 0.31 2.04 10.96
C PRO A 85 0.12 3.49 10.53
N MET A 86 1.23 4.25 10.44
CA MET A 86 1.21 5.55 9.79
C MET A 86 0.77 5.39 8.33
N PRO A 87 -0.03 6.32 7.77
CA PRO A 87 -0.48 6.19 6.41
C PRO A 87 0.72 6.25 5.47
N THR A 88 0.66 5.51 4.36
CA THR A 88 1.62 5.65 3.28
C THR A 88 1.70 7.11 2.84
N ILE A 89 2.93 7.54 2.56
CA ILE A 89 3.19 8.86 1.98
C ILE A 89 2.39 8.96 0.69
N ASP A 90 1.90 10.15 0.40
CA ASP A 90 1.24 10.47 -0.87
C ASP A 90 2.20 10.28 -2.05
N ASN A 91 2.29 9.03 -2.50
CA ASN A 91 3.07 8.63 -3.65
C ASN A 91 2.23 8.88 -4.89
N VAL A 92 2.73 9.74 -5.78
CA VAL A 92 2.05 10.07 -7.05
C VAL A 92 1.79 8.86 -7.94
N ASN A 93 2.50 7.74 -7.73
CA ASN A 93 2.30 6.49 -8.47
C ASN A 93 2.13 5.31 -7.50
N ILE A 94 0.93 4.74 -7.44
CA ILE A 94 0.70 3.48 -6.74
C ILE A 94 1.45 2.36 -7.47
N PRO A 95 2.35 1.63 -6.80
CA PRO A 95 3.11 0.58 -7.45
C PRO A 95 2.21 -0.62 -7.75
N GLN A 96 2.48 -1.28 -8.88
CA GLN A 96 2.00 -2.65 -9.05
C GLN A 96 2.79 -3.57 -8.12
N LEU A 97 2.10 -4.28 -7.23
CA LEU A 97 2.69 -5.32 -6.40
C LEU A 97 2.74 -6.68 -7.12
N SER A 98 3.52 -7.61 -6.58
CA SER A 98 3.64 -8.99 -7.07
C SER A 98 3.45 -10.01 -5.94
N LEU A 99 2.55 -9.71 -5.01
CA LEU A 99 2.17 -10.58 -3.89
C LEU A 99 1.47 -11.84 -4.37
N PHE A 100 0.59 -11.73 -5.37
CA PHE A 100 -0.06 -12.87 -6.00
C PHE A 100 -0.02 -12.79 -7.53
N PRO A 101 -0.05 -13.94 -8.24
CA PRO A 101 -0.23 -13.98 -9.68
C PRO A 101 -1.56 -13.33 -10.08
N ARG A 102 -1.57 -12.53 -11.15
CA ARG A 102 -2.80 -11.89 -11.59
C ARG A 102 -3.83 -12.92 -12.06
N PRO A 103 -5.11 -12.84 -11.64
CA PRO A 103 -6.17 -13.69 -12.15
C PRO A 103 -6.39 -13.48 -13.64
N ASP A 104 -6.80 -14.55 -14.32
CA ASP A 104 -7.36 -14.42 -15.65
C ASP A 104 -8.66 -13.59 -15.59
N SER A 105 -8.97 -12.89 -16.66
CA SER A 105 -10.15 -12.03 -16.75
C SER A 105 -10.94 -12.34 -18.00
N THR A 106 -12.27 -12.30 -17.88
CA THR A 106 -13.19 -12.49 -19.00
C THR A 106 -13.68 -11.14 -19.49
N ALA A 107 -13.62 -10.89 -20.81
CA ALA A 107 -14.05 -9.62 -21.39
C ALA A 107 -15.47 -9.23 -20.96
N ASN A 108 -15.66 -7.96 -20.58
CA ASN A 108 -16.91 -7.36 -20.12
C ASN A 108 -17.52 -8.00 -18.85
N THR A 109 -16.69 -8.66 -18.04
CA THR A 109 -17.10 -9.39 -16.86
C THR A 109 -16.23 -9.04 -15.66
N LEU A 110 -16.85 -8.92 -14.50
CA LEU A 110 -16.20 -9.05 -13.19
C LEU A 110 -16.30 -10.52 -12.75
N THR A 111 -15.16 -11.21 -12.71
CA THR A 111 -15.07 -12.57 -12.15
C THR A 111 -14.68 -12.49 -10.68
N ILE A 112 -15.49 -13.09 -9.82
CA ILE A 112 -15.28 -13.09 -8.36
C ILE A 112 -14.88 -14.51 -7.96
N TYR A 113 -13.65 -14.68 -7.46
CA TYR A 113 -13.15 -15.94 -6.93
C TYR A 113 -13.22 -15.96 -5.41
N ASN A 114 -13.80 -17.03 -4.85
CA ASN A 114 -13.79 -17.29 -3.42
C ASN A 114 -12.81 -18.42 -3.09
N TYR A 115 -11.57 -18.08 -2.75
CA TYR A 115 -10.60 -19.07 -2.27
C TYR A 115 -10.64 -19.27 -0.76
N CYS A 116 -11.60 -18.65 -0.07
CA CYS A 116 -11.81 -18.85 1.35
C CYS A 116 -12.40 -20.24 1.64
N ASP A 117 -12.31 -20.65 2.90
CA ASP A 117 -12.90 -21.87 3.45
C ASP A 117 -14.33 -21.64 3.98
N TYR A 118 -14.94 -20.52 3.61
CA TYR A 118 -16.30 -20.13 3.94
C TYR A 118 -16.97 -19.46 2.73
N ASP A 119 -18.30 -19.44 2.75
CA ASP A 119 -19.10 -18.80 1.72
C ASP A 119 -19.01 -17.27 1.84
N LEU A 120 -19.02 -16.60 0.69
CA LEU A 120 -19.15 -15.15 0.62
C LEU A 120 -20.58 -14.78 0.25
N TYR A 121 -21.11 -13.75 0.90
CA TYR A 121 -22.44 -13.19 0.63
C TYR A 121 -22.30 -11.78 0.08
N PHE A 122 -23.13 -11.42 -0.90
CA PHE A 122 -23.01 -10.17 -1.64
C PHE A 122 -24.33 -9.42 -1.61
N GLU A 123 -24.29 -8.13 -1.25
CA GLU A 123 -25.38 -7.18 -1.45
C GLU A 123 -24.94 -6.17 -2.53
N PRO A 124 -25.40 -6.33 -3.78
CA PRO A 124 -25.04 -5.41 -4.86
C PRO A 124 -25.86 -4.13 -4.76
N HIS A 125 -25.17 -2.99 -4.70
CA HIS A 125 -25.75 -1.66 -4.83
C HIS A 125 -25.46 -1.14 -6.24
N VAL A 126 -26.48 -0.90 -7.06
CA VAL A 126 -26.35 -0.34 -8.42
C VAL A 126 -26.88 1.10 -8.38
N GLY A 127 -25.99 2.03 -8.10
CA GLY A 127 -26.35 3.36 -7.65
C GLY A 127 -27.21 3.36 -6.40
N ASN A 128 -28.45 3.83 -6.50
CA ASN A 128 -29.34 3.94 -5.35
C ASN A 128 -30.26 2.71 -5.16
N THR A 129 -30.11 1.67 -6.00
CA THR A 129 -30.89 0.43 -5.88
C THR A 129 -30.06 -0.68 -5.27
N VAL A 130 -30.71 -1.50 -4.44
CA VAL A 130 -30.14 -2.76 -3.95
C VAL A 130 -30.73 -3.88 -4.80
N GLU A 131 -29.86 -4.65 -5.44
CA GLU A 131 -30.25 -5.79 -6.27
C GLU A 131 -30.30 -7.09 -5.44
N ASP A 132 -30.68 -8.19 -6.09
CA ASP A 132 -30.77 -9.50 -5.44
C ASP A 132 -29.45 -9.91 -4.78
N VAL A 133 -29.55 -10.21 -3.49
CA VAL A 133 -28.44 -10.71 -2.67
C VAL A 133 -27.96 -12.05 -3.20
N GLY A 134 -26.66 -12.14 -3.48
CA GLY A 134 -25.99 -13.32 -3.98
C GLY A 134 -25.15 -14.04 -2.92
N HIS A 135 -24.65 -15.23 -3.28
CA HIS A 135 -23.59 -15.90 -2.53
C HIS A 135 -22.67 -16.68 -3.46
N ILE A 136 -21.44 -16.95 -3.01
CA ILE A 136 -20.46 -17.81 -3.67
C ILE A 136 -19.95 -18.80 -2.63
N SER A 137 -20.11 -20.09 -2.89
CA SER A 137 -19.61 -21.12 -1.97
C SER A 137 -18.10 -21.05 -1.80
N ALA A 138 -17.60 -21.58 -0.68
CA ALA A 138 -16.16 -21.80 -0.51
C ALA A 138 -15.55 -22.56 -1.71
N GLY A 139 -14.51 -21.99 -2.32
CA GLY A 139 -13.80 -22.57 -3.47
C GLY A 139 -14.43 -22.32 -4.85
N ASP A 140 -15.61 -21.70 -4.91
CA ASP A 140 -16.32 -21.41 -6.15
C ASP A 140 -15.93 -20.04 -6.75
N LYS A 141 -16.50 -19.74 -7.92
CA LYS A 141 -16.45 -18.42 -8.56
C LYS A 141 -17.83 -17.98 -9.06
N LEU A 142 -17.98 -16.67 -9.24
CA LEU A 142 -19.13 -16.06 -9.88
C LEU A 142 -18.67 -15.09 -10.97
N ASP A 143 -19.19 -15.27 -12.17
CA ASP A 143 -19.01 -14.32 -13.26
C ASP A 143 -20.21 -13.37 -13.29
N ARG A 144 -19.98 -12.07 -13.15
CA ARG A 144 -21.00 -11.02 -13.33
C ARG A 144 -20.66 -10.17 -14.55
N PRO A 145 -21.56 -9.99 -15.52
CA PRO A 145 -21.34 -8.99 -16.56
C PRO A 145 -21.19 -7.62 -15.90
N PHE A 146 -20.38 -6.74 -16.49
CA PHE A 146 -20.35 -5.36 -15.99
C PHE A 146 -21.72 -4.72 -16.14
N GLU A 147 -22.29 -4.31 -15.01
CA GLU A 147 -23.61 -3.70 -14.96
C GLU A 147 -23.50 -2.20 -15.25
N ALA A 148 -24.48 -1.67 -15.99
CA ALA A 148 -24.60 -0.24 -16.20
C ALA A 148 -25.30 0.37 -14.98
N ALA A 149 -24.66 1.34 -14.34
CA ALA A 149 -25.28 2.18 -13.33
C ALA A 149 -25.78 3.50 -13.96
N PRO A 150 -26.71 4.23 -13.31
CA PRO A 150 -27.05 5.59 -13.72
C PRO A 150 -25.82 6.48 -13.88
N GLU A 151 -25.89 7.48 -14.76
CA GLU A 151 -24.78 8.41 -14.98
C GLU A 151 -24.34 9.08 -13.67
N GLY A 152 -23.03 9.13 -13.44
CA GLY A 152 -22.45 9.64 -12.20
C GLY A 152 -22.47 8.65 -11.02
N SER A 153 -22.84 7.39 -11.28
CA SER A 153 -22.89 6.33 -10.28
C SER A 153 -22.02 5.13 -10.67
N GLY A 154 -21.82 4.22 -9.71
CA GLY A 154 -21.18 2.93 -9.92
C GLY A 154 -22.00 1.78 -9.35
N VAL A 155 -21.36 0.62 -9.34
CA VAL A 155 -21.78 -0.60 -8.67
C VAL A 155 -20.87 -0.79 -7.46
N ASN A 156 -21.45 -1.05 -6.30
CA ASN A 156 -20.73 -1.39 -5.08
C ASN A 156 -21.23 -2.76 -4.59
N LEU A 157 -20.35 -3.76 -4.65
CA LEU A 157 -20.63 -5.09 -4.12
C LEU A 157 -20.17 -5.14 -2.67
N LYS A 158 -21.12 -5.11 -1.74
CA LYS A 158 -20.85 -5.30 -0.32
C LYS A 158 -20.70 -6.78 -0.02
N VAL A 159 -19.49 -7.21 0.35
CA VAL A 159 -19.13 -8.62 0.55
C VAL A 159 -18.96 -8.93 2.03
N SER A 160 -19.65 -9.96 2.51
CA SER A 160 -19.65 -10.38 3.91
C SER A 160 -19.37 -11.88 4.08
N LYS A 161 -18.82 -12.24 5.25
CA LYS A 161 -18.68 -13.62 5.73
C LYS A 161 -20.02 -14.20 6.24
N THR A 162 -20.99 -13.33 6.55
CA THR A 162 -22.22 -13.70 7.23
C THR A 162 -23.44 -13.34 6.39
N LYS A 163 -24.28 -14.34 6.11
CA LYS A 163 -25.50 -14.14 5.33
C LYS A 163 -26.42 -13.12 6.00
N GLY A 164 -26.77 -12.07 5.25
CA GLY A 164 -27.72 -11.04 5.70
C GLY A 164 -27.15 -10.01 6.66
N ASP A 165 -25.84 -10.02 6.92
CA ASP A 165 -25.15 -8.97 7.67
C ASP A 165 -24.10 -8.29 6.78
N TYR A 166 -24.44 -7.10 6.30
CA TYR A 166 -23.58 -6.25 5.48
C TYR A 166 -23.13 -4.99 6.23
N SER A 167 -23.11 -5.04 7.57
CA SER A 167 -22.67 -3.92 8.41
C SER A 167 -21.15 -3.74 8.45
N LYS A 168 -20.41 -4.80 8.07
CA LYS A 168 -18.93 -4.86 8.04
C LYS A 168 -18.40 -5.42 6.71
N PRO A 169 -18.79 -4.87 5.56
CA PRO A 169 -18.44 -5.45 4.28
C PRO A 169 -17.02 -5.06 3.84
N VAL A 170 -16.40 -5.94 3.07
CA VAL A 170 -15.43 -5.50 2.05
C VAL A 170 -16.23 -5.01 0.86
N GLN A 171 -15.88 -3.84 0.33
CA GLN A 171 -16.58 -3.23 -0.80
C GLN A 171 -15.72 -3.38 -2.05
N ILE A 172 -16.30 -4.00 -3.07
CA ILE A 172 -15.72 -4.08 -4.42
C ILE A 172 -16.50 -3.11 -5.28
N GLU A 173 -15.86 -2.00 -5.66
CA GLU A 173 -16.52 -0.90 -6.33
C GLU A 173 -16.04 -0.81 -7.77
N TYR A 174 -16.98 -0.59 -8.70
CA TYR A 174 -16.63 -0.29 -10.08
C TYR A 174 -17.66 0.60 -10.76
N ALA A 175 -17.24 1.37 -11.75
CA ALA A 175 -18.13 2.17 -12.59
C ALA A 175 -17.74 2.02 -14.06
N VAL A 176 -18.72 1.75 -14.92
CA VAL A 176 -18.49 1.61 -16.36
C VAL A 176 -18.95 2.87 -17.09
N SER A 177 -18.03 3.49 -17.82
CA SER A 177 -18.33 4.65 -18.67
C SER A 177 -17.52 4.59 -19.94
N SER A 178 -18.21 4.70 -21.09
CA SER A 178 -17.58 4.75 -22.42
C SER A 178 -16.58 3.60 -22.69
N GLY A 179 -16.91 2.39 -22.26
CA GLY A 179 -16.05 1.21 -22.41
C GLY A 179 -14.85 1.15 -21.45
N THR A 180 -14.73 2.11 -20.52
CA THR A 180 -13.76 2.10 -19.43
C THR A 180 -14.42 1.65 -18.15
N VAL A 181 -13.74 0.82 -17.36
CA VAL A 181 -14.15 0.41 -16.02
C VAL A 181 -13.17 1.04 -15.03
N TRP A 182 -13.71 1.87 -14.14
CA TRP A 182 -13.02 2.40 -12.96
C TRP A 182 -13.28 1.47 -11.80
N TYR A 183 -12.31 1.23 -10.93
CA TYR A 183 -12.44 0.25 -9.86
C TYR A 183 -11.50 0.50 -8.70
N ASP A 184 -11.95 0.03 -7.53
CA ASP A 184 -11.20 0.03 -6.28
C ASP A 184 -11.69 -1.04 -5.30
N ILE A 185 -10.92 -1.21 -4.22
CA ILE A 185 -11.27 -2.04 -3.07
C ILE A 185 -11.39 -1.11 -1.85
N SER A 186 -12.48 -1.23 -1.10
CA SER A 186 -12.66 -0.48 0.15
C SER A 186 -12.86 -1.41 1.35
N LEU A 187 -12.02 -1.21 2.37
CA LEU A 187 -12.04 -1.91 3.65
C LEU A 187 -12.57 -1.02 4.78
N ILE A 188 -12.94 0.22 4.47
CA ILE A 188 -13.33 1.26 5.43
C ILE A 188 -14.37 0.76 6.45
N ASP A 189 -15.38 0.03 5.99
CA ASP A 189 -16.53 -0.34 6.82
C ASP A 189 -16.32 -1.64 7.61
N CYS A 190 -15.43 -2.52 7.14
CA CYS A 190 -15.08 -3.76 7.85
C CYS A 190 -13.99 -3.57 8.91
N LEU A 191 -13.35 -2.41 8.98
CA LEU A 191 -12.41 -2.10 10.06
C LEU A 191 -13.07 -2.12 11.44
N GLY A 192 -12.33 -2.68 12.40
CA GLY A 192 -12.68 -2.69 13.81
C GLY A 192 -12.78 -1.27 14.37
N ARG A 193 -13.44 -1.16 15.51
CA ARG A 193 -13.64 0.10 16.21
C ARG A 193 -13.33 -0.04 17.70
N THR A 194 -12.76 1.01 18.27
CA THR A 194 -12.61 1.18 19.72
C THR A 194 -13.97 1.46 20.38
N GLU A 195 -14.02 1.43 21.72
CA GLU A 195 -15.26 1.67 22.48
C GLU A 195 -15.87 3.05 22.22
N ASP A 196 -15.05 4.06 21.93
CA ASP A 196 -15.47 5.41 21.53
C ASP A 196 -15.79 5.56 20.03
N GLY A 197 -15.76 4.45 19.28
CA GLY A 197 -16.20 4.37 17.89
C GLY A 197 -15.15 4.75 16.84
N LEU A 198 -13.91 5.04 17.24
CA LEU A 198 -12.80 5.29 16.30
C LEU A 198 -12.40 4.01 15.59
N ARG A 199 -12.04 4.09 14.30
CA ARG A 199 -11.48 2.93 13.59
C ARG A 199 -10.12 2.55 14.18
N ASN A 200 -9.79 1.26 14.12
CA ASN A 200 -8.49 0.75 14.54
C ASN A 200 -7.89 -0.21 13.50
N GLY A 201 -6.74 -0.78 13.80
CA GLY A 201 -6.01 -1.70 12.93
C GLY A 201 -6.62 -3.10 12.75
N ASP A 202 -7.77 -3.39 13.35
CA ASP A 202 -8.39 -4.71 13.26
C ASP A 202 -9.11 -4.90 11.93
N THR A 203 -8.60 -5.80 11.10
CA THR A 203 -9.20 -6.18 9.81
C THR A 203 -9.90 -7.54 9.87
N SER A 204 -10.13 -8.14 11.05
CA SER A 204 -10.62 -9.51 11.19
C SER A 204 -12.00 -9.75 10.57
N LEU A 205 -12.83 -8.70 10.51
CA LEU A 205 -14.16 -8.72 9.92
C LEU A 205 -14.15 -8.49 8.40
N CYS A 206 -13.02 -8.09 7.82
CA CYS A 206 -12.89 -7.91 6.37
C CYS A 206 -12.84 -9.27 5.66
N ALA A 207 -13.92 -9.63 4.97
CA ALA A 207 -14.01 -10.84 4.17
C ALA A 207 -12.79 -11.03 3.25
N GLY A 208 -12.17 -12.20 3.29
CA GLY A 208 -11.00 -12.58 2.50
C GLY A 208 -9.66 -11.99 2.93
N HIS A 209 -9.65 -10.88 3.68
CA HIS A 209 -8.42 -10.14 3.98
C HIS A 209 -7.41 -10.94 4.81
N GLU A 210 -7.87 -11.88 5.66
CA GLU A 210 -7.00 -12.75 6.45
C GLU A 210 -6.07 -13.65 5.62
N ALA A 211 -6.36 -13.83 4.34
CA ALA A 211 -5.54 -14.59 3.40
C ALA A 211 -5.22 -13.79 2.13
N GLY A 212 -5.42 -12.46 2.18
CA GLY A 212 -5.10 -11.52 1.12
C GLY A 212 -6.25 -11.28 0.14
N LEU A 213 -6.21 -10.11 -0.48
CA LEU A 213 -7.15 -9.67 -1.50
C LEU A 213 -6.40 -9.25 -2.76
N GLN A 214 -7.02 -9.46 -3.91
CA GLN A 214 -6.55 -8.89 -5.16
C GLN A 214 -7.71 -8.50 -6.07
N MET A 215 -7.58 -7.39 -6.79
CA MET A 215 -8.54 -6.98 -7.82
C MET A 215 -7.85 -6.33 -9.01
N GLY A 216 -8.31 -6.61 -10.22
CA GLY A 216 -7.90 -5.89 -11.44
C GLY A 216 -7.92 -6.77 -12.67
N PRO A 217 -7.50 -6.25 -13.84
CA PRO A 217 -7.39 -7.03 -15.05
C PRO A 217 -6.12 -7.92 -15.02
N ALA A 218 -6.15 -8.98 -15.81
CA ALA A 218 -4.99 -9.87 -16.02
C ALA A 218 -3.71 -9.11 -16.46
N LYS A 219 -3.86 -8.00 -17.20
CA LYS A 219 -2.75 -7.22 -17.74
C LYS A 219 -3.11 -5.75 -17.98
N ASP A 220 -2.09 -4.94 -18.27
CA ASP A 220 -2.19 -3.58 -18.84
C ASP A 220 -2.84 -2.49 -17.94
N ALA A 221 -3.23 -2.83 -16.71
CA ALA A 221 -3.54 -1.87 -15.65
C ALA A 221 -3.05 -2.41 -14.29
N ILE A 222 -3.24 -1.61 -13.24
CA ILE A 222 -2.91 -2.01 -11.87
C ILE A 222 -3.87 -3.11 -11.43
N SER A 223 -3.33 -4.18 -10.88
CA SER A 223 -4.10 -5.08 -10.05
C SER A 223 -3.72 -4.80 -8.61
N PHE A 224 -4.64 -4.21 -7.85
CA PHE A 224 -4.48 -3.92 -6.44
C PHE A 224 -4.32 -5.22 -5.67
N GLN A 225 -3.36 -5.25 -4.74
CA GLN A 225 -3.07 -6.45 -3.95
C GLN A 225 -2.85 -6.09 -2.49
N CYS A 226 -3.60 -6.71 -1.59
CA CYS A 226 -3.38 -6.64 -0.16
C CYS A 226 -2.91 -8.00 0.35
N GLY A 227 -1.73 -8.01 0.99
CA GLY A 227 -1.24 -9.20 1.68
C GLY A 227 -2.18 -9.62 2.83
N ALA A 228 -2.05 -10.86 3.29
CA ALA A 228 -2.84 -11.38 4.39
C ALA A 228 -2.73 -10.48 5.64
N GLY A 229 -3.86 -9.89 6.07
CA GLY A 229 -3.94 -8.98 7.23
C GLY A 229 -3.10 -7.71 7.11
N ALA A 230 -2.57 -7.39 5.92
CA ALA A 230 -1.65 -6.28 5.75
C ALA A 230 -2.39 -4.94 5.72
N TRP A 231 -1.77 -3.91 6.30
CA TRP A 231 -2.25 -2.55 6.14
C TRP A 231 -1.80 -2.01 4.77
N CYS A 232 -2.68 -2.06 3.77
CA CYS A 232 -2.40 -1.80 2.36
C CYS A 232 -3.07 -0.50 1.86
N ASP A 233 -2.84 0.63 2.53
CA ASP A 233 -3.56 1.90 2.29
C ASP A 233 -3.16 2.65 1.00
N ASP A 234 -2.27 2.05 0.20
CA ASP A 234 -1.96 2.41 -1.18
C ASP A 234 -2.62 1.46 -2.21
N GLN A 235 -3.20 0.34 -1.77
CA GLN A 235 -3.85 -0.68 -2.62
C GLN A 235 -5.35 -0.80 -2.36
N ALA A 236 -5.84 -0.36 -1.21
CA ALA A 236 -7.25 -0.34 -0.86
C ALA A 236 -7.57 0.88 0.03
N TYR A 237 -8.82 1.35 0.00
CA TYR A 237 -9.27 2.38 0.91
C TYR A 237 -9.41 1.82 2.33
N LEU A 238 -8.61 2.35 3.25
CA LEU A 238 -8.70 2.09 4.70
C LEU A 238 -9.22 3.30 5.47
N TYR A 239 -9.40 4.43 4.79
CA TYR A 239 -9.86 5.70 5.35
C TYR A 239 -10.83 6.38 4.38
N GLU A 240 -11.79 7.15 4.90
CA GLU A 240 -12.64 8.00 4.07
C GLU A 240 -11.78 8.97 3.24
N GLU A 241 -12.15 9.12 1.95
CA GLU A 241 -11.45 9.99 0.99
C GLU A 241 -9.94 9.71 0.91
N ASN A 242 -9.48 8.53 1.35
CA ASN A 242 -8.06 8.19 1.52
C ASN A 242 -7.25 9.28 2.25
N LEU A 243 -7.82 9.91 3.29
CA LEU A 243 -7.21 11.04 4.00
C LEU A 243 -6.90 12.25 3.10
N CYS A 244 -7.59 12.41 1.97
CA CYS A 244 -7.32 13.44 0.98
C CYS A 244 -5.91 13.36 0.36
N LYS A 245 -5.31 12.16 0.28
CA LYS A 245 -4.08 11.95 -0.50
C LYS A 245 -4.32 12.31 -1.97
N LYS A 246 -3.29 12.80 -2.68
CA LYS A 246 -3.39 13.06 -4.13
C LYS A 246 -3.58 11.77 -4.91
N SER A 247 -2.95 10.69 -4.45
CA SER A 247 -3.09 9.37 -5.03
C SER A 247 -4.11 8.53 -4.27
N ASN A 248 -5.05 7.96 -5.00
CA ASN A 248 -6.11 7.11 -4.46
C ASN A 248 -6.00 5.70 -5.04
N PRO A 249 -6.31 4.64 -4.28
CA PRO A 249 -6.32 3.25 -4.75
C PRO A 249 -7.49 2.97 -5.69
N ASN A 250 -7.59 3.77 -6.75
CA ASN A 250 -8.55 3.68 -7.83
C ASN A 250 -7.79 3.64 -9.15
N SER A 251 -8.17 2.72 -10.03
CA SER A 251 -7.54 2.51 -11.33
C SER A 251 -8.61 2.33 -12.40
N ALA A 252 -8.19 2.34 -13.66
CA ALA A 252 -9.09 2.12 -14.78
C ALA A 252 -8.49 1.16 -15.81
N CYS A 253 -9.36 0.39 -16.46
CA CYS A 253 -9.01 -0.43 -17.61
C CYS A 253 -10.15 -0.47 -18.63
N GLY A 254 -9.88 -0.94 -19.84
CA GLY A 254 -10.93 -1.20 -20.81
C GLY A 254 -11.84 -2.35 -20.36
N ALA A 255 -13.15 -2.21 -20.52
CA ALA A 255 -14.13 -3.24 -20.19
C ALA A 255 -13.88 -4.54 -20.96
N GLU A 256 -13.36 -4.44 -22.19
CA GLU A 256 -13.00 -5.58 -23.03
C GLU A 256 -11.88 -6.44 -22.43
N LYS A 257 -11.15 -5.94 -21.44
CA LYS A 257 -10.12 -6.71 -20.73
C LYS A 257 -10.69 -7.60 -19.63
N GLY A 258 -11.90 -7.29 -19.15
CA GLY A 258 -12.46 -7.90 -17.96
C GLY A 258 -11.71 -7.52 -16.69
N MET A 259 -12.26 -7.91 -15.56
CA MET A 259 -11.57 -7.85 -14.27
C MET A 259 -11.84 -9.11 -13.48
N ALA A 260 -10.95 -9.41 -12.55
CA ALA A 260 -11.22 -10.39 -11.53
C ALA A 260 -10.88 -9.85 -10.14
N VAL A 261 -11.59 -10.36 -9.15
CA VAL A 261 -11.33 -10.16 -7.73
C VAL A 261 -11.16 -11.52 -7.07
N GLU A 262 -10.16 -11.63 -6.19
CA GLU A 262 -9.84 -12.85 -5.46
C GLU A 262 -9.91 -12.57 -3.96
N PHE A 263 -10.80 -13.29 -3.28
CA PHE A 263 -10.87 -13.34 -1.82
C PHE A 263 -10.02 -14.50 -1.31
N CYS A 264 -9.28 -14.27 -0.22
CA CYS A 264 -8.30 -15.21 0.29
C CYS A 264 -7.23 -15.60 -0.75
N ALA A 265 -6.71 -14.62 -1.50
CA ALA A 265 -5.87 -14.82 -2.69
C ALA A 265 -4.67 -15.76 -2.49
N SER A 266 -4.04 -15.77 -1.31
CA SER A 266 -2.94 -16.70 -0.99
C SER A 266 -3.33 -18.19 -0.98
N LYS A 267 -4.62 -18.50 -0.92
CA LYS A 267 -5.17 -19.87 -0.97
C LYS A 267 -5.41 -20.36 -2.41
N ARG A 268 -5.17 -19.53 -3.43
CA ARG A 268 -5.24 -19.94 -4.84
C ARG A 268 -4.24 -21.07 -5.10
N LYS A 269 -4.74 -22.17 -5.67
CA LYS A 269 -3.94 -23.35 -6.02
C LYS A 269 -3.44 -23.27 -7.46
#